data_AF-A0A401Z9N3-F1
#
_entry.id   AF-A0A401Z9N3-F1
#
_cell.length_a   1.000
_cell.length_b   1.000
_cell.length_c   1.000
_cell.angle_alpha   90.00
_cell.angle_beta   90.00
_cell.angle_gamma   90.00
#
_symmetry.space_group_name_H-M   'P 1'
#
loop_
_entity.id
_entity.type
_entity.pdbx_description
1 polymer ?
#
loop_
_entity_poly.entity_id
_entity_poly.type
_entity_poly.pdbx_seq_one_letter_code
_entity_poly.pdbx_strand_id
1 'polypeptide(L)'
;MYLACILDAFSRRCVGWHLSHEMTTSLPLAALRQAVLARHPGSGLIHHSDRGVQYASQAYVEQLKQIDAVISMSDVDNPYDNAKAESFFKTLKQEEVYLKDYQSFADAQANLMVFIEKVYNVKRLHSSLGYLPPAEFEALYTSRPRS
;
A
#
# COMPACT_ATOMS: atom_id res chain seq x y z
N MET A 1 11.82 -13.44 1.80
CA MET A 1 11.50 -12.20 1.06
C MET A 1 10.42 -11.46 1.81
N TYR A 2 10.47 -10.14 1.79
CA TYR A 2 9.55 -9.26 2.52
C TYR A 2 9.01 -8.20 1.56
N LEU A 3 7.69 -7.98 1.61
CA LEU A 3 6.98 -7.02 0.78
C LEU A 3 6.34 -5.97 1.69
N ALA A 4 6.65 -4.70 1.48
CA ALA A 4 5.89 -3.60 2.06
C ALA A 4 4.98 -2.99 0.98
N CYS A 5 3.78 -2.59 1.37
CA CYS A 5 2.80 -1.94 0.50
C CYS A 5 2.16 -0.75 1.22
N ILE A 6 1.89 0.31 0.47
CA ILE A 6 1.15 1.49 0.90
C ILE A 6 -0.18 1.49 0.15
N LEU A 7 -1.27 1.45 0.90
CA LEU A 7 -2.61 1.48 0.34
C LEU A 7 -3.24 2.85 0.54
N ASP A 8 -3.94 3.31 -0.48
CA ASP A 8 -4.89 4.40 -0.36
C ASP A 8 -6.16 3.88 0.37
N ALA A 9 -6.48 4.50 1.50
CA ALA A 9 -7.60 4.05 2.34
C ALA A 9 -8.97 4.30 1.69
N PHE A 10 -9.08 5.30 0.81
CA PHE A 10 -10.32 5.68 0.15
C PHE A 10 -10.62 4.73 -1.02
N SER A 11 -9.64 4.48 -1.89
CA SER A 11 -9.84 3.68 -3.10
C SER A 11 -9.40 2.22 -3.01
N ARG A 12 -8.78 1.81 -1.90
CA ARG A 12 -8.09 0.51 -1.74
C ARG A 12 -6.89 0.30 -2.66
N ARG A 13 -6.51 1.28 -3.48
CA ARG A 13 -5.43 1.15 -4.45
C ARG A 13 -4.09 0.98 -3.74
N CYS A 14 -3.27 0.04 -4.19
CA CYS A 14 -1.86 0.00 -3.79
C CYS A 14 -1.10 1.06 -4.57
N VAL A 15 -0.59 2.07 -3.86
CA VAL A 15 0.02 3.27 -4.46
C VAL A 15 1.55 3.27 -4.36
N GLY A 16 2.12 2.38 -3.55
CA GLY A 16 3.55 2.14 -3.49
C GLY A 16 3.83 0.79 -2.86
N TRP A 17 4.89 0.12 -3.29
CA TRP A 17 5.28 -1.19 -2.78
C TRP A 17 6.77 -1.44 -2.99
N HIS A 18 7.38 -2.25 -2.14
CA HIS A 18 8.79 -2.62 -2.31
C HIS A 18 9.03 -4.03 -1.83
N LEU A 19 9.88 -4.75 -2.55
CA LEU A 19 10.27 -6.12 -2.25
C LEU A 19 11.73 -6.13 -1.82
N SER A 20 12.06 -6.84 -0.75
CA SER A 20 13.42 -6.96 -0.23
C SER A 20 13.71 -8.39 0.24
N HIS A 21 14.98 -8.74 0.33
CA HIS A 21 15.42 -9.95 1.02
C HIS A 21 15.33 -9.82 2.54
N GLU A 22 15.37 -8.59 3.06
CA GLU A 22 15.47 -8.30 4.50
C GLU A 22 14.36 -7.36 4.98
N MET A 23 13.96 -7.53 6.25
CA MET A 23 12.92 -6.75 6.91
C MET A 23 13.50 -5.55 7.66
N THR A 24 14.15 -4.64 6.94
CA THR A 24 14.78 -3.42 7.48
C THR A 24 13.93 -2.18 7.22
N THR A 25 14.26 -1.03 7.84
CA THR A 25 13.57 0.24 7.61
C THR A 25 13.54 0.69 6.15
N SER A 26 14.53 0.31 5.34
CA SER A 26 14.58 0.69 3.93
C SER A 26 13.40 0.11 3.14
N LEU A 27 12.87 -1.03 3.55
CA LEU A 27 11.74 -1.69 2.90
C LEU A 27 10.47 -0.84 2.89
N PRO A 28 9.86 -0.49 4.05
CA PRO A 28 8.68 0.36 4.06
C PRO A 28 8.98 1.79 3.59
N LEU A 29 10.20 2.29 3.81
CA LEU A 29 10.59 3.63 3.37
C LEU A 29 10.61 3.74 1.83
N ALA A 30 11.08 2.71 1.13
CA ALA A 30 11.04 2.66 -0.34
C ALA A 30 9.60 2.64 -0.87
N ALA A 31 8.71 1.84 -0.25
CA ALA A 31 7.29 1.81 -0.60
C ALA A 31 6.61 3.18 -0.36
N LEU A 32 6.92 3.84 0.76
CA LEU A 32 6.42 5.18 1.08
C LEU A 32 6.88 6.21 0.04
N ARG A 33 8.17 6.22 -0.32
CA ARG A 33 8.70 7.13 -1.34
C ARG A 33 8.03 6.93 -2.69
N GLN A 34 7.81 5.68 -3.11
CA GLN A 34 7.06 5.40 -4.33
C GLN A 34 5.63 5.96 -4.26
N ALA A 35 4.94 5.77 -3.14
CA ALA A 35 3.58 6.29 -2.96
C ALA A 35 3.52 7.82 -3.01
N VAL A 36 4.45 8.50 -2.35
CA VAL A 36 4.55 9.97 -2.37
C VAL A 36 4.83 10.48 -3.78
N LEU A 37 5.76 9.85 -4.50
CA LEU A 37 6.06 10.21 -5.89
C LEU A 37 4.87 9.97 -6.82
N ALA A 38 4.08 8.91 -6.60
CA ALA A 38 2.93 8.60 -7.43
C ALA A 38 1.72 9.51 -7.16
N ARG A 39 1.59 10.05 -5.93
CA ARG A 39 0.36 10.74 -5.48
C ARG A 39 0.53 12.23 -5.23
N HIS A 40 1.75 12.72 -5.00
CA HIS A 40 2.02 14.10 -4.61
C HIS A 40 1.05 14.62 -3.54
N PRO A 41 0.98 13.97 -2.37
CA PRO A 41 -0.02 14.30 -1.36
C PRO A 41 0.16 15.74 -0.86
N GLY A 42 -0.96 16.41 -0.58
CA GLY A 42 -0.97 17.70 0.09
C GLY A 42 -0.71 17.57 1.60
N SER A 43 -0.46 18.72 2.24
CA SER A 43 -0.29 18.81 3.69
C SER A 43 -1.50 18.24 4.45
N GLY A 44 -1.25 17.58 5.58
CA GLY A 44 -2.30 17.02 6.43
C GLY A 44 -2.76 15.62 6.04
N LEU A 45 -2.08 14.94 5.11
CA LEU A 45 -2.29 13.51 4.84
C LEU A 45 -2.14 12.71 6.14
N ILE A 46 -3.13 11.90 6.48
CA ILE A 46 -3.01 10.96 7.60
C ILE A 46 -2.32 9.71 7.08
N HIS A 47 -1.13 9.43 7.61
CA HIS A 47 -0.43 8.16 7.37
C HIS A 47 -0.65 7.24 8.56
N HIS A 48 -1.34 6.13 8.33
CA HIS A 48 -1.57 5.10 9.33
C HIS A 48 -0.63 3.91 9.14
N SER A 49 0.00 3.45 10.23
CA SER A 49 0.87 2.27 10.23
C SER A 49 0.83 1.55 11.58
N ASP A 50 1.15 0.25 11.58
CA ASP A 50 1.37 -0.49 12.82
C ASP A 50 2.61 0.05 13.56
N ARG A 51 2.65 -0.11 14.89
CA ARG A 51 3.75 0.33 15.76
C ARG A 51 5.03 -0.52 15.65
N GLY A 52 5.28 -1.12 14.49
CA GLY A 52 6.48 -1.91 14.21
C GLY A 52 7.75 -1.05 14.23
N VAL A 53 8.87 -1.65 14.65
CA VAL A 53 10.16 -0.94 14.81
C VAL A 53 10.62 -0.23 13.54
N GLN A 54 10.30 -0.77 12.36
CA GLN A 54 10.63 -0.15 11.07
C GLN A 54 9.83 1.14 10.84
N TYR A 55 8.53 1.15 11.17
CA TYR A 55 7.64 2.31 11.01
C TYR A 55 7.88 3.37 12.08
N ALA A 56 8.29 2.96 13.29
CA ALA A 56 8.68 3.86 14.37
C ALA A 56 10.11 4.42 14.24
N SER A 57 10.87 3.98 13.23
CA SER A 57 12.25 4.43 13.05
C SER A 57 12.35 5.91 12.67
N GLN A 58 13.44 6.55 13.08
CA GLN A 58 13.68 7.98 12.84
C GLN A 58 13.58 8.33 11.34
N ALA A 59 14.22 7.55 10.46
CA ALA A 59 14.22 7.81 9.02
C ALA A 59 12.82 7.74 8.41
N TYR A 60 11.95 6.85 8.92
CA TYR A 60 10.57 6.74 8.43
C TYR A 60 9.71 7.93 8.89
N VAL A 61 9.82 8.28 10.18
CA VAL A 61 9.12 9.42 10.78
C VAL A 61 9.55 10.74 10.14
N GLU A 62 10.84 10.92 9.86
CA GLU A 62 11.36 12.12 9.17
C GLU A 62 10.80 12.25 7.75
N GLN A 63 10.71 11.16 6.99
CA GLN A 63 10.12 11.17 5.65
C GLN A 63 8.64 11.60 5.69
N LEU A 64 7.88 11.16 6.69
CA LEU A 64 6.48 11.57 6.88
C LEU A 64 6.35 13.05 7.27
N LYS A 65 7.25 13.54 8.13
CA LYS A 65 7.28 14.96 8.49
C LYS A 65 7.63 15.85 7.30
N GLN A 66 8.51 15.41 6.39
CA GLN A 66 8.89 16.17 5.19
C GLN A 66 7.72 16.40 4.21
N ILE A 67 6.68 15.56 4.27
CA ILE A 67 5.47 15.70 3.46
C ILE A 67 4.29 16.27 4.26
N ASP A 68 4.55 16.83 5.45
CA ASP A 68 3.55 17.36 6.38
C ASP A 68 2.42 16.36 6.69
N ALA A 69 2.76 15.07 6.79
CA ALA A 69 1.80 14.03 7.13
C ALA A 69 1.53 13.98 8.64
N VAL A 70 0.26 13.74 8.99
CA VAL A 70 -0.16 13.40 10.34
C VAL A 70 0.11 11.91 10.56
N ILE A 71 1.01 11.60 11.47
CA ILE A 71 1.42 10.22 11.76
C ILE A 71 0.41 9.63 12.75
N SER A 72 -0.32 8.62 12.31
CA SER A 72 -1.19 7.79 13.14
C SER A 72 -0.55 6.42 13.26
N MET A 73 -0.20 6.01 14.48
CA MET A 73 0.22 4.65 14.75
C MET A 73 -0.81 4.01 15.65
N SER A 74 -1.31 2.83 15.25
CA SER A 74 -2.21 2.04 16.07
C SER A 74 -1.51 1.60 17.36
N ASP A 75 -2.15 1.80 18.51
CA ASP A 75 -2.00 0.87 19.63
C ASP A 75 -2.80 -0.41 19.29
N VAL A 76 -2.59 -1.50 20.03
CA VAL A 76 -3.10 -2.86 19.75
C VAL A 76 -4.62 -2.94 19.43
N ASP A 77 -5.40 -1.89 19.72
CA ASP A 77 -6.87 -1.88 19.76
C ASP A 77 -7.62 -1.07 18.66
N ASN A 78 -7.05 -0.79 17.46
CA ASN A 78 -7.86 -0.28 16.33
C ASN A 78 -7.83 -1.20 15.07
N PRO A 79 -8.70 -2.22 15.04
CA PRO A 79 -8.73 -3.23 13.97
C PRO A 79 -9.13 -2.69 12.58
N TYR A 80 -9.86 -1.57 12.51
CA TYR A 80 -10.49 -1.11 11.27
C TYR A 80 -9.50 -0.53 10.26
N ASP A 81 -8.39 0.04 10.74
CA ASP A 81 -7.39 0.65 9.89
C ASP A 81 -6.44 -0.41 9.31
N ASN A 82 -6.06 -1.40 10.11
CA ASN A 82 -5.25 -2.52 9.62
C ASN A 82 -6.05 -3.50 8.74
N ALA A 83 -7.37 -3.62 8.93
CA ALA A 83 -8.22 -4.52 8.14
C ALA A 83 -8.07 -4.33 6.61
N LYS A 84 -7.71 -3.12 6.16
CA LYS A 84 -7.50 -2.83 4.73
C LYS A 84 -6.22 -3.46 4.22
N ALA A 85 -5.13 -3.32 4.96
CA ALA A 85 -3.85 -3.94 4.65
C ALA A 85 -3.95 -5.46 4.77
N GLU A 86 -4.58 -5.98 5.83
CA GLU A 86 -4.80 -7.42 6.02
C GLU A 86 -5.59 -8.03 4.85
N SER A 87 -6.68 -7.38 4.42
CA SER A 87 -7.47 -7.84 3.28
C SER A 87 -6.67 -7.84 1.97
N PHE A 88 -5.80 -6.86 1.77
CA PHE A 88 -4.89 -6.81 0.62
C PHE A 88 -3.90 -7.96 0.65
N PHE A 89 -3.19 -8.16 1.77
CA PHE A 89 -2.19 -9.22 1.89
C PHE A 89 -2.80 -10.60 1.81
N LYS A 90 -4.02 -10.80 2.34
CA LYS A 90 -4.77 -12.04 2.17
C LYS A 90 -5.04 -12.34 0.71
N THR A 91 -5.55 -11.35 -0.03
CA THR A 91 -5.78 -11.42 -1.47
C THR A 91 -4.50 -11.78 -2.23
N LEU A 92 -3.42 -11.02 -1.98
CA LEU A 92 -2.14 -11.22 -2.65
C LEU A 92 -1.56 -12.62 -2.40
N LYS A 93 -1.70 -13.13 -1.17
CA LYS A 93 -1.27 -14.48 -0.85
C LYS A 93 -2.08 -15.53 -1.62
N GLN A 94 -3.40 -15.41 -1.60
CA GLN A 94 -4.31 -16.39 -2.18
C GLN A 94 -4.25 -16.46 -3.71
N GLU A 95 -4.11 -15.31 -4.37
CA GLU A 95 -4.26 -15.21 -5.82
C GLU A 95 -2.96 -15.12 -6.59
N GLU A 96 -1.84 -14.94 -5.90
CA GLU A 96 -0.52 -14.81 -6.52
C GLU A 96 0.52 -15.66 -5.81
N VAL A 97 0.83 -15.39 -4.54
CA VAL A 97 1.96 -16.05 -3.86
C VAL A 97 1.76 -17.56 -3.70
N TYR A 98 0.56 -18.02 -3.33
CA TYR A 98 0.32 -19.47 -3.14
C TYR A 98 0.14 -20.23 -4.45
N LEU A 99 -0.07 -19.53 -5.56
CA LEU A 99 -0.27 -20.14 -6.88
C LEU A 99 1.01 -20.21 -7.70
N LYS A 100 2.11 -19.60 -7.22
CA LYS A 100 3.36 -19.49 -7.95
C LYS A 100 4.54 -20.04 -7.16
N ASP A 101 5.45 -20.65 -7.89
CA ASP A 101 6.77 -21.02 -7.42
C ASP A 101 7.79 -20.07 -8.05
N TYR A 102 8.21 -19.06 -7.29
CA TYR A 102 9.13 -18.04 -7.80
C TYR A 102 10.52 -18.61 -7.97
N GLN A 103 11.04 -18.56 -9.18
CA GLN A 103 12.33 -19.16 -9.51
C GLN A 103 13.53 -18.28 -9.09
N SER A 104 13.28 -16.99 -8.88
CA SER A 104 14.28 -16.03 -8.43
C SER A 104 13.64 -14.80 -7.79
N PHE A 105 14.46 -13.96 -7.15
CA PHE A 105 14.00 -12.67 -6.63
C PHE A 105 13.47 -11.75 -7.73
N ALA A 106 14.14 -11.71 -8.88
CA ALA A 106 13.71 -10.90 -10.03
C ALA A 106 12.38 -11.40 -10.61
N ASP A 107 12.20 -12.71 -10.65
CA ASP A 107 10.94 -13.34 -11.06
C ASP A 107 9.80 -12.97 -10.11
N ALA A 108 10.01 -13.11 -8.79
CA ALA A 108 9.03 -12.66 -7.80
C ALA A 108 8.70 -11.17 -7.94
N GLN A 109 9.70 -10.30 -8.14
CA GLN A 109 9.49 -8.87 -8.30
C GLN A 109 8.65 -8.54 -9.56
N ALA A 110 8.93 -9.19 -10.68
CA ALA A 110 8.18 -9.00 -11.92
C ALA A 110 6.73 -9.47 -11.79
N ASN A 111 6.51 -10.63 -11.18
CA ASN A 111 5.18 -11.17 -10.95
C ASN A 111 4.35 -10.32 -9.98
N LEU A 112 4.95 -9.90 -8.86
CA LEU A 112 4.30 -9.01 -7.90
C LEU A 112 3.97 -7.65 -8.51
N MET A 113 4.84 -7.08 -9.35
CA MET A 113 4.53 -5.86 -10.11
C MET A 113 3.27 -6.05 -10.98
N VAL A 114 3.22 -7.13 -11.75
CA VAL A 114 2.07 -7.41 -12.62
C VAL A 114 0.80 -7.60 -11.80
N PHE A 115 0.88 -8.36 -10.71
CA PHE A 115 -0.25 -8.59 -9.84
C PHE A 115 -0.77 -7.27 -9.25
N ILE A 116 0.09 -6.49 -8.60
CA ILE A 116 -0.31 -5.25 -7.92
C ILE A 116 -0.86 -4.24 -8.93
N GLU A 117 -0.11 -3.96 -10.00
CA GLU A 117 -0.43 -2.86 -10.91
C GLU A 117 -1.54 -3.20 -11.91
N LYS A 118 -1.61 -4.45 -12.39
CA LYS A 118 -2.54 -4.83 -13.47
C LYS A 118 -3.70 -5.69 -13.01
N VAL A 119 -3.52 -6.51 -11.98
CA VAL A 119 -4.57 -7.41 -11.50
C VAL A 119 -5.33 -6.73 -10.38
N TYR A 120 -4.66 -6.42 -9.27
CA TYR A 120 -5.27 -5.82 -8.10
C TYR A 120 -5.78 -4.40 -8.38
N ASN A 121 -4.92 -3.47 -8.83
CA ASN A 121 -5.31 -2.07 -8.99
C ASN A 121 -6.33 -1.82 -10.12
N VAL A 122 -6.32 -2.64 -11.18
CA VAL A 122 -7.06 -2.34 -12.43
C VAL A 122 -8.20 -3.32 -12.70
N LYS A 123 -8.16 -4.57 -12.21
CA LYS A 123 -9.15 -5.60 -12.57
C LYS A 123 -9.94 -6.16 -11.38
N ARG A 124 -9.37 -6.14 -10.18
CA ARG A 124 -9.99 -6.77 -9.01
C ARG A 124 -11.21 -5.98 -8.54
N LEU A 125 -12.36 -6.62 -8.45
CA LEU A 125 -13.56 -6.00 -7.90
C LEU A 125 -13.50 -6.02 -6.36
N HIS A 126 -13.82 -4.89 -5.73
CA HIS A 126 -13.95 -4.78 -4.28
C HIS A 126 -15.40 -4.50 -3.89
N SER A 127 -15.98 -5.35 -3.05
CA SER A 127 -17.36 -5.16 -2.56
C SER A 127 -17.52 -3.82 -1.82
N SER A 128 -16.50 -3.38 -1.06
CA SER A 128 -16.50 -2.08 -0.38
C SER A 128 -16.46 -0.88 -1.33
N LEU A 129 -16.15 -1.09 -2.61
CA LEU A 129 -16.12 -0.06 -3.66
C LEU A 129 -17.31 -0.17 -4.61
N GLY A 130 -18.37 -0.90 -4.23
CA GLY A 130 -19.52 -1.14 -5.12
C GLY A 130 -19.20 -2.11 -6.26
N TYR A 131 -18.30 -3.08 -6.02
CA TYR A 131 -17.80 -4.01 -7.04
C TYR A 131 -17.07 -3.33 -8.20
N LEU A 132 -16.30 -2.28 -7.89
CA LEU A 132 -15.41 -1.62 -8.85
C LEU A 132 -13.94 -1.94 -8.55
N PRO A 133 -13.07 -1.95 -9.58
CA PRO A 133 -11.64 -1.89 -9.40
C PRO A 133 -11.16 -0.59 -8.74
N PRO A 134 -10.06 -0.61 -7.97
CA PRO A 134 -9.52 0.60 -7.33
C PRO A 134 -9.30 1.76 -8.30
N ALA A 135 -8.72 1.51 -9.47
CA ALA A 135 -8.46 2.54 -10.48
C ALA A 135 -9.75 3.11 -11.08
N GLU A 136 -10.77 2.28 -11.31
CA GLU A 136 -12.06 2.72 -11.83
C GLU A 136 -12.82 3.54 -10.80
N PHE A 137 -12.83 3.08 -9.54
CA PHE A 137 -13.39 3.82 -8.42
C PHE A 137 -12.77 5.22 -8.31
N GLU A 138 -11.44 5.35 -8.35
CA GLU A 138 -10.77 6.66 -8.34
C GLU A 138 -11.19 7.57 -9.50
N ALA A 139 -11.36 7.01 -10.70
CA ALA A 139 -11.74 7.78 -11.88
C ALA A 139 -13.14 8.41 -11.74
N LEU A 140 -14.05 7.76 -11.01
CA LEU A 140 -15.39 8.29 -10.74
C LEU A 140 -15.37 9.51 -9.80
N TYR A 141 -14.38 9.64 -8.93
CA TYR A 141 -14.27 10.75 -7.97
C TYR A 141 -13.30 11.84 -8.40
N THR A 142 -12.39 11.56 -9.33
CA THR A 142 -11.51 12.56 -9.93
C THR A 142 -12.25 13.42 -10.97
N SER A 143 -13.31 12.87 -11.58
CA SER A 143 -14.13 13.54 -12.60
C SER A 143 -15.30 14.37 -12.05
N ARG A 144 -15.54 14.35 -10.73
CA ARG A 144 -16.54 15.22 -10.09
C ARG A 144 -15.90 16.55 -9.70
N PRO A 145 -16.46 17.72 -10.10
CA PRO A 145 -15.97 19.00 -9.62
C PRO A 145 -16.06 19.03 -8.09
N ARG A 146 -14.97 19.37 -7.41
CA ARG A 146 -14.99 19.66 -5.97
C ARG A 146 -15.90 20.88 -5.80
N SER A 147 -17.06 20.67 -5.17
CA SER A 147 -18.01 21.73 -4.76
C SER A 147 -17.42 22.58 -3.65
#